data_AF-A0A819CTS5-F1
#
_entry.id   AF-A0A819CTS5-F1
#
_cell.length_a   1.000
_cell.length_b   1.000
_cell.length_c   1.000
_cell.angle_alpha   90.00
_cell.angle_beta   90.00
_cell.angle_gamma   90.00
#
_symmetry.space_group_name_H-M   'P 1'
#
loop_
_entity.id
_entity.type
_entity.pdbx_description
1 polymer ?
#
loop_
_entity_poly.entity_id
_entity_poly.type
_entity_poly.pdbx_seq_one_letter_code
_entity_poly.pdbx_strand_id
1 'polypeptide(L)'
;MYYQLISRLASLQYHLDGSIINFQIKDDSDVSLISFDETHSYYGYLRDGLIKRGIRSLINTLAWPNGISLEKAIVPNTWTAIEYTVKHSTSDVLAVLRKHAPNHNPFMVMEYYPDWIDYEGQRHQTVDSNIFAEGVDKILKYNGSINFYMVFGGTNFQFTNGSDRTLAYHPIITFYDYNAIITECGDAYPTKFKAVRDIIAKYLPLPTNPNTGEPLLLSWIQDRGVVLLDEMVQGVLEWTEKDPLTLINSNFLKTNPNSILDILMENKGRCCSVLPNLGCNFKGMKSKPRLGLRELGN
;
A
#
# COMPACT_ATOMS: atom_id res chain seq x y z
N MET A 1 16.85 -2.36 -21.14
CA MET A 1 15.90 -2.33 -20.01
C MET A 1 14.57 -1.67 -20.37
N TYR A 2 14.50 -0.36 -20.66
CA TYR A 2 13.23 0.34 -20.96
C TYR A 2 12.43 -0.25 -22.12
N TYR A 3 13.06 -0.71 -23.21
CA TYR A 3 12.33 -1.38 -24.29
C TYR A 3 11.59 -2.64 -23.83
N GLN A 4 12.21 -3.46 -22.99
CA GLN A 4 11.60 -4.69 -22.49
C GLN A 4 10.47 -4.37 -21.50
N LEU A 5 10.68 -3.44 -20.57
CA LEU A 5 9.65 -3.04 -19.61
C LEU A 5 8.45 -2.38 -20.30
N ILE A 6 8.70 -1.31 -21.07
CA ILE A 6 7.63 -0.53 -21.66
C ILE A 6 6.83 -1.34 -22.68
N SER A 7 7.46 -2.25 -23.43
CA SER A 7 6.70 -3.13 -24.35
C SER A 7 5.66 -4.00 -23.63
N ARG A 8 5.94 -4.43 -22.40
CA ARG A 8 4.98 -5.21 -21.59
C ARG A 8 3.87 -4.31 -21.05
N LEU A 9 4.22 -3.13 -20.55
CA LEU A 9 3.27 -2.18 -19.98
C LEU A 9 2.37 -1.49 -21.02
N ALA A 10 2.86 -1.30 -22.24
CA ALA A 10 2.13 -0.59 -23.30
C ALA A 10 0.79 -1.26 -23.63
N SER A 11 0.73 -2.60 -23.54
CA SER A 11 -0.50 -3.37 -23.77
C SER A 11 -1.52 -3.30 -22.62
N LEU A 12 -1.14 -2.77 -21.46
CA LEU A 12 -1.96 -2.73 -20.24
C LEU A 12 -2.54 -1.33 -19.97
N GLN A 13 -2.50 -0.44 -20.97
CA GLN A 13 -3.03 0.92 -20.85
C GLN A 13 -4.55 0.93 -20.87
N TYR A 14 -5.15 1.89 -20.14
CA TYR A 14 -6.59 1.97 -19.97
C TYR A 14 -7.39 2.07 -21.28
N HIS A 15 -6.88 2.81 -22.27
CA HIS A 15 -7.52 2.92 -23.59
C HIS A 15 -7.44 1.63 -24.44
N LEU A 16 -6.76 0.60 -23.95
CA LEU A 16 -6.67 -0.74 -24.52
C LEU A 16 -7.30 -1.77 -23.58
N ASP A 17 -8.29 -1.35 -22.78
CA ASP A 17 -8.99 -2.16 -21.76
C ASP A 17 -8.08 -2.66 -20.62
N GLY A 18 -6.93 -2.04 -20.43
CA GLY A 18 -6.04 -2.29 -19.29
C GLY A 18 -6.34 -1.41 -18.08
N SER A 19 -5.48 -1.48 -17.05
CA SER A 19 -5.65 -0.72 -15.79
C SER A 19 -4.71 0.48 -15.66
N ILE A 20 -3.72 0.65 -16.56
CA ILE A 20 -2.72 1.72 -16.44
C ILE A 20 -3.26 3.03 -17.01
N ILE A 21 -3.60 3.97 -16.13
CA ILE A 21 -4.13 5.29 -16.47
C ILE A 21 -3.07 6.40 -16.58
N ASN A 22 -1.90 6.20 -15.97
CA ASN A 22 -0.86 7.22 -15.85
C ASN A 22 0.55 6.62 -15.70
N PHE A 23 1.57 7.32 -16.18
CA PHE A 23 3.00 6.99 -16.04
C PHE A 23 3.78 8.17 -15.48
N GLN A 24 4.50 7.95 -14.37
CA GLN A 24 5.45 8.93 -13.84
C GLN A 24 6.81 8.75 -14.52
N ILE A 25 7.40 9.84 -15.05
CA ILE A 25 8.72 9.76 -15.71
C ILE A 25 9.88 9.83 -14.72
N LYS A 26 9.74 10.52 -13.59
CA LYS A 26 10.81 10.64 -12.59
C LYS A 26 10.27 11.13 -11.24
N ASP A 27 11.01 10.79 -10.20
CA ASP A 27 10.85 11.19 -8.80
C ASP A 27 11.70 12.45 -8.48
N ASP A 28 11.32 13.21 -7.45
CA ASP A 28 11.79 14.57 -7.15
C ASP A 28 13.27 14.65 -6.74
N SER A 29 13.84 13.52 -6.34
CA SER A 29 15.14 13.39 -5.68
C SER A 29 16.32 13.98 -6.46
N ASP A 30 16.19 14.12 -7.79
CA ASP A 30 17.23 14.70 -8.66
C ASP A 30 17.04 16.19 -8.97
N VAL A 31 15.89 16.78 -8.64
CA VAL A 31 15.55 18.17 -9.00
C VAL A 31 16.50 19.19 -8.34
N SER A 32 17.11 18.82 -7.22
CA SER A 32 18.12 19.65 -6.53
C SER A 32 19.54 19.52 -7.12
N LEU A 33 19.84 18.47 -7.88
CA LEU A 33 21.21 18.09 -8.25
C LEU A 33 21.63 18.54 -9.65
N ILE A 34 20.67 18.84 -10.54
CA ILE A 34 20.93 19.27 -11.91
C ILE A 34 20.30 20.62 -12.22
N SER A 35 20.83 21.31 -13.23
CA SER A 35 20.33 22.63 -13.65
C SER A 35 18.91 22.55 -14.23
N PHE A 36 18.23 23.69 -14.32
CA PHE A 36 16.87 23.76 -14.87
C PHE A 36 16.80 23.21 -16.30
N ASP A 37 17.73 23.60 -17.17
CA ASP A 37 17.78 23.17 -18.58
C ASP A 37 18.07 21.67 -18.71
N GLU A 38 18.93 21.14 -17.83
CA GLU A 38 19.22 19.69 -17.77
C GLU A 38 17.99 18.91 -17.30
N THR A 39 17.25 19.38 -16.28
CA THR A 39 16.00 18.74 -15.85
C THR A 39 15.00 18.67 -17.00
N HIS A 40 14.77 19.78 -17.70
CA HIS A 40 13.80 19.85 -18.79
C HIS A 40 14.18 18.95 -19.97
N SER A 41 15.46 18.97 -20.34
CA SER A 41 15.98 18.13 -21.42
C SER A 41 15.88 16.64 -21.08
N TYR A 42 16.22 16.27 -19.85
CA TYR A 42 16.16 14.90 -19.37
C TYR A 42 14.73 14.39 -19.26
N TYR A 43 13.83 15.15 -18.65
CA TYR A 43 12.43 14.77 -18.49
C TYR A 43 11.72 14.71 -19.84
N GLY A 44 12.01 15.65 -20.75
CA GLY A 44 11.55 15.61 -22.14
C GLY A 44 12.00 14.33 -22.86
N TYR A 45 13.27 13.95 -22.69
CA TYR A 45 13.80 12.69 -23.24
C TYR A 45 13.08 11.45 -22.69
N LEU A 46 12.79 11.40 -21.38
CA LEU A 46 12.04 10.30 -20.77
C LEU A 46 10.60 10.23 -21.29
N ARG A 47 9.90 11.37 -21.32
CA ARG A 47 8.54 11.50 -21.88
C ARG A 47 8.48 10.99 -23.32
N ASP A 48 9.35 11.52 -24.18
CA ASP A 48 9.39 11.15 -25.60
C ASP A 48 9.78 9.68 -25.78
N GLY A 49 10.62 9.17 -24.88
CA GLY A 49 10.96 7.77 -24.79
C GLY A 49 9.76 6.87 -24.51
N LEU A 50 8.86 7.25 -23.59
CA LEU A 50 7.62 6.53 -23.33
C LEU A 50 6.69 6.58 -24.55
N ILE A 51 6.49 7.76 -25.13
CA ILE A 51 5.60 7.98 -26.28
C ILE A 51 6.07 7.15 -27.49
N LYS A 52 7.36 7.19 -27.81
CA LYS A 52 7.96 6.42 -28.91
C LYS A 52 7.76 4.92 -28.76
N ARG A 53 7.59 4.43 -27.53
CA ARG A 53 7.42 3.01 -27.20
C ARG A 53 5.97 2.60 -27.01
N GLY A 54 5.02 3.45 -27.40
CA GLY A 54 3.60 3.13 -27.44
C GLY A 54 2.78 3.61 -26.25
N ILE A 55 3.37 4.38 -25.33
CA ILE A 55 2.60 5.00 -24.25
C ILE A 55 1.75 6.15 -24.80
N ARG A 56 0.46 6.13 -24.46
CA ARG A 56 -0.58 7.11 -24.81
C ARG A 56 -1.39 7.56 -23.60
N SER A 57 -1.30 6.86 -22.47
CA SER A 57 -1.86 7.29 -21.17
C SER A 57 -1.20 8.60 -20.69
N LEU A 58 -1.77 9.19 -19.63
CA LEU A 58 -1.22 10.40 -19.01
C LEU A 58 0.24 10.19 -18.58
N ILE A 59 1.04 11.26 -18.67
CA ILE A 59 2.43 11.28 -18.23
C ILE A 59 2.60 12.41 -17.22
N ASN A 60 3.16 12.10 -16.05
CA ASN A 60 3.37 13.07 -14.99
C ASN A 60 4.83 13.18 -14.56
N THR A 61 5.15 14.36 -14.03
CA THR A 61 6.30 14.60 -13.16
C THR A 61 5.85 14.67 -11.71
N LEU A 62 6.80 14.62 -10.79
CA LEU A 62 6.59 14.79 -9.36
C LEU A 62 7.42 15.97 -8.86
N ALA A 63 6.88 16.74 -7.92
CA ALA A 63 7.58 17.85 -7.29
C ALA A 63 7.21 18.01 -5.82
N TRP A 64 8.23 18.35 -5.02
CA TRP A 64 8.01 19.03 -3.75
C TRP A 64 7.21 20.34 -3.94
N PRO A 65 6.30 20.70 -3.02
CA PRO A 65 5.44 21.88 -3.17
C PRO A 65 6.15 23.20 -2.85
N ASN A 66 7.28 23.47 -3.50
CA ASN A 66 8.00 24.73 -3.46
C ASN A 66 8.23 25.26 -4.89
N GLY A 67 8.53 26.56 -5.02
CA GLY A 67 8.66 27.18 -6.35
C GLY A 67 9.77 26.59 -7.22
N ILE A 68 10.95 26.30 -6.63
CA ILE A 68 12.10 25.78 -7.39
C ILE A 68 11.82 24.38 -7.93
N SER A 69 11.28 23.49 -7.10
CA SER A 69 10.94 22.12 -7.51
C SER A 69 9.86 22.13 -8.59
N LEU A 70 8.82 22.96 -8.43
CA LEU A 70 7.74 23.08 -9.41
C LEU A 70 8.21 23.65 -10.74
N GLU A 71 8.99 24.74 -10.73
CA GLU A 71 9.54 25.33 -11.96
C GLU A 71 10.33 24.28 -12.76
N LYS A 72 11.15 23.47 -12.09
CA LYS A 72 11.93 22.42 -12.74
C LYS A 72 11.11 21.22 -13.20
N ALA A 73 10.06 20.86 -12.48
CA ALA A 73 9.26 19.68 -12.79
C ALA A 73 8.22 19.90 -13.91
N ILE A 74 7.89 21.15 -14.23
CA ILE A 74 6.89 21.46 -15.26
C ILE A 74 7.50 21.32 -16.65
N VAL A 75 7.15 20.23 -17.34
CA VAL A 75 7.65 19.94 -18.69
C VAL A 75 6.48 19.91 -19.68
N PRO A 76 6.64 20.43 -20.91
CA PRO A 76 5.55 20.42 -21.90
C PRO A 76 4.93 19.03 -22.09
N ASN A 77 3.61 18.97 -22.33
CA ASN A 77 2.87 17.71 -22.52
C ASN A 77 3.02 16.70 -21.36
N THR A 78 3.25 17.21 -20.15
CA THR A 78 3.13 16.46 -18.90
C THR A 78 2.27 17.25 -17.93
N TRP A 79 1.76 16.59 -16.90
CA TRP A 79 1.15 17.26 -15.75
C TRP A 79 2.03 17.05 -14.52
N THR A 80 1.97 17.94 -13.52
CA THR A 80 2.89 17.91 -12.38
C THR A 80 2.15 17.55 -11.12
N ALA A 81 2.46 16.37 -10.57
CA ALA A 81 1.94 15.89 -9.31
C ALA A 81 2.77 16.40 -8.13
N ILE A 82 2.18 16.32 -6.94
CA ILE A 82 2.74 16.95 -5.74
C ILE A 82 3.00 15.92 -4.66
N GLU A 83 4.14 16.06 -3.99
CA GLU A 83 4.40 15.40 -2.71
C GLU A 83 3.75 16.17 -1.56
N TYR A 84 3.24 15.44 -0.57
CA TYR A 84 2.48 16.04 0.50
C TYR A 84 2.73 15.32 1.82
N THR A 85 2.90 16.09 2.90
CA THR A 85 3.06 15.56 4.26
C THR A 85 2.00 16.17 5.17
N VAL A 86 1.81 15.58 6.35
CA VAL A 86 0.94 16.16 7.40
C VAL A 86 1.35 17.58 7.84
N LYS A 87 2.57 18.01 7.53
CA LYS A 87 3.09 19.35 7.88
C LYS A 87 2.70 20.42 6.86
N HIS A 88 2.21 20.04 5.68
CA HIS A 88 1.85 20.98 4.64
C HIS A 88 0.47 21.61 4.87
N SER A 89 0.38 22.89 4.50
CA SER A 89 -0.87 23.64 4.40
C SER A 89 -1.44 23.51 2.99
N THR A 90 -2.64 22.96 2.85
CA THR A 90 -3.22 22.66 1.53
C THR A 90 -3.44 23.93 0.68
N SER A 91 -3.83 25.03 1.31
CA SER A 91 -4.01 26.32 0.64
C SER A 91 -2.69 26.86 0.11
N ASP A 92 -1.61 26.73 0.87
CA ASP A 92 -0.29 27.22 0.45
C ASP A 92 0.27 26.37 -0.68
N VAL A 93 0.16 25.03 -0.57
CA VAL A 93 0.53 24.10 -1.64
C VAL A 93 -0.22 24.43 -2.94
N LEU A 94 -1.53 24.66 -2.86
CA LEU A 94 -2.35 25.03 -4.02
C LEU A 94 -1.96 26.40 -4.59
N ALA A 95 -1.68 27.38 -3.73
CA ALA A 95 -1.26 28.71 -4.18
C ALA A 95 0.05 28.62 -4.99
N VAL A 96 1.03 27.84 -4.50
CA VAL A 96 2.30 27.62 -5.22
C VAL A 96 2.05 26.84 -6.51
N LEU A 97 1.24 25.78 -6.48
CA LEU A 97 0.91 24.99 -7.68
C LEU A 97 0.25 25.85 -8.76
N ARG A 98 -0.76 26.66 -8.39
CA ARG A 98 -1.50 27.50 -9.34
C ARG A 98 -0.66 28.65 -9.89
N LYS A 99 0.32 29.13 -9.12
CA LYS A 99 1.28 30.13 -9.58
C LYS A 99 2.17 29.61 -10.71
N HIS A 100 2.64 28.36 -10.63
CA HIS A 100 3.63 27.81 -11.58
C HIS A 100 3.00 26.96 -12.70
N ALA A 101 1.94 26.20 -12.41
CA ALA A 101 1.22 25.36 -13.36
C ALA A 101 -0.25 25.79 -13.50
N PRO A 102 -0.55 26.93 -14.14
CA PRO A 102 -1.90 27.45 -14.22
C PRO A 102 -2.83 26.64 -15.14
N ASN A 103 -4.12 26.69 -14.81
CA ASN A 103 -5.30 26.38 -15.64
C ASN A 103 -5.52 24.97 -16.23
N HIS A 104 -4.56 24.04 -16.17
CA HIS A 104 -4.78 22.66 -16.66
C HIS A 104 -4.19 21.55 -15.80
N ASN A 105 -3.53 21.87 -14.68
CA ASN A 105 -2.93 20.85 -13.81
C ASN A 105 -3.88 20.46 -12.66
N PRO A 106 -4.45 19.24 -12.65
CA PRO A 106 -5.30 18.78 -11.55
C PRO A 106 -4.49 18.79 -10.24
N PHE A 107 -5.15 19.07 -9.12
CA PHE A 107 -4.49 18.92 -7.82
C PHE A 107 -4.43 17.43 -7.52
N MET A 108 -3.27 16.81 -7.72
CA MET A 108 -3.05 15.42 -7.37
C MET A 108 -1.81 15.31 -6.50
N VAL A 109 -2.05 14.83 -5.29
CA VAL A 109 -1.02 14.41 -4.36
C VAL A 109 -0.62 13.00 -4.75
N MET A 110 0.54 12.85 -5.38
CA MET A 110 1.04 11.53 -5.81
C MET A 110 1.70 10.78 -4.67
N GLU A 111 2.23 11.49 -3.67
CA GLU A 111 2.82 10.87 -2.50
C GLU A 111 2.31 11.58 -1.26
N TYR A 112 1.34 10.94 -0.59
CA TYR A 112 0.92 11.33 0.75
C TYR A 112 1.43 10.35 1.78
N TYR A 113 2.35 10.81 2.63
CA TYR A 113 3.07 9.93 3.53
C TYR A 113 2.33 9.70 4.86
N PRO A 114 2.01 8.44 5.24
CA PRO A 114 1.51 8.11 6.57
C PRO A 114 2.60 8.18 7.61
N ASP A 115 3.87 8.19 7.19
CA ASP A 115 5.04 8.34 8.03
C ASP A 115 6.34 8.54 7.23
N TRP A 116 7.49 8.24 7.84
CA TRP A 116 8.78 8.14 7.18
C TRP A 116 9.40 6.75 7.28
N ILE A 117 10.50 6.58 6.55
CA ILE A 117 11.31 5.35 6.54
C ILE A 117 12.05 5.21 7.87
N ASP A 118 12.15 3.99 8.37
CA ASP A 118 12.94 3.65 9.54
C ASP A 118 14.41 3.36 9.21
N TYR A 119 15.29 3.86 10.08
CA TYR A 119 16.73 3.64 9.99
C TYR A 119 17.25 2.78 11.14
N GLU A 120 18.31 2.03 10.87
CA GLU A 120 18.98 1.20 11.87
C GLU A 120 19.39 2.04 13.10
N GLY A 121 19.06 1.54 14.30
CA GLY A 121 19.38 2.19 15.57
C GLY A 121 18.53 3.41 15.92
N GLN A 122 17.57 3.79 15.08
CA GLN A 122 16.63 4.87 15.36
C GLN A 122 15.30 4.33 15.92
N ARG A 123 14.50 5.23 16.50
CA ARG A 123 13.12 4.89 16.91
C ARG A 123 12.24 4.76 15.68
N HIS A 124 11.29 3.83 15.74
CA HIS A 124 10.24 3.69 14.74
C HIS A 124 9.51 5.02 14.54
N GLN A 125 9.45 5.46 13.29
CA GLN A 125 8.74 6.68 12.89
C GLN A 125 7.23 6.44 13.02
N THR A 126 6.54 7.36 13.70
CA THR A 126 5.10 7.27 13.94
C THR A 126 4.43 8.64 13.74
N VAL A 127 3.34 8.66 12.99
CA VAL A 127 2.41 9.78 12.85
C VAL A 127 1.05 9.35 13.36
N ASP A 128 0.42 10.22 14.15
CA ASP A 128 -0.91 9.98 14.70
C ASP A 128 -1.94 9.72 13.58
N SER A 129 -2.79 8.71 13.81
CA SER A 129 -3.79 8.26 12.84
C SER A 129 -4.81 9.36 12.49
N ASN A 130 -5.17 10.22 13.45
CA ASN A 130 -6.13 11.29 13.22
C ASN A 130 -5.48 12.45 12.45
N ILE A 131 -4.23 12.80 12.76
CA ILE A 131 -3.48 13.82 12.02
C ILE A 131 -3.33 13.39 10.55
N PHE A 132 -3.00 12.12 10.30
CA PHE A 132 -2.93 11.57 8.95
C PHE A 132 -4.30 11.64 8.24
N ALA A 133 -5.37 11.18 8.88
CA ALA A 133 -6.71 11.24 8.30
C ALA A 133 -7.19 12.68 8.04
N GLU A 134 -6.82 13.64 8.89
CA GLU A 134 -7.13 15.06 8.68
C GLU A 134 -6.46 15.61 7.42
N GLY A 135 -5.23 15.19 7.12
CA GLY A 135 -4.57 15.56 5.86
C GLY A 135 -5.29 15.00 4.64
N VAL A 136 -5.79 13.76 4.69
CA VAL A 136 -6.64 13.19 3.63
C VAL A 136 -7.89 14.05 3.43
N ASP A 137 -8.58 14.41 4.51
CA ASP A 137 -9.79 15.24 4.46
C ASP A 137 -9.50 16.60 3.82
N LYS A 138 -8.39 17.23 4.19
CA LYS A 138 -7.95 18.50 3.59
C LYS A 138 -7.71 18.37 2.09
N ILE A 139 -7.00 17.34 1.63
CA ILE A 139 -6.73 17.13 0.19
C ILE A 139 -8.05 16.95 -0.57
N LEU A 140 -8.95 16.11 -0.08
CA LEU A 140 -10.23 15.82 -0.73
C LEU A 140 -11.18 17.03 -0.73
N LYS A 141 -11.19 17.87 0.32
CA LYS A 141 -11.97 19.13 0.36
C LYS A 141 -11.64 20.09 -0.77
N TYR A 142 -10.39 20.11 -1.21
CA TYR A 142 -9.94 20.92 -2.32
C TYR A 142 -10.05 20.21 -3.69
N ASN A 143 -10.88 19.16 -3.77
CA ASN A 143 -11.06 18.34 -4.98
C ASN A 143 -9.73 17.73 -5.48
N GLY A 144 -8.85 17.40 -4.54
CA GLY A 144 -7.56 16.77 -4.83
C GLY A 144 -7.69 15.27 -5.02
N SER A 145 -6.95 14.72 -5.98
CA SER A 145 -6.68 13.26 -6.04
C SER A 145 -5.52 12.92 -5.11
N ILE A 146 -5.50 11.71 -4.58
CA ILE A 146 -4.51 11.28 -3.57
C ILE A 146 -4.02 9.87 -3.85
N ASN A 147 -2.72 9.66 -3.72
CA ASN A 147 -2.08 8.35 -3.65
C ASN A 147 -1.30 8.24 -2.32
N PHE A 148 -1.49 7.14 -1.61
CA PHE A 148 -0.90 6.91 -0.29
C PHE A 148 0.48 6.25 -0.44
N TYR A 149 1.52 6.94 0.02
CA TYR A 149 2.88 6.41 0.07
C TYR A 149 3.27 6.16 1.54
N MET A 150 2.94 5.03 2.17
CA MET A 150 2.44 3.77 1.59
C MET A 150 1.04 3.41 2.10
N VAL A 151 0.20 2.86 1.23
CA VAL A 151 -1.00 2.14 1.68
C VAL A 151 -0.63 0.82 2.38
N PHE A 152 0.35 0.10 1.82
CA PHE A 152 0.97 -1.11 2.33
C PHE A 152 2.45 -1.04 1.94
N GLY A 153 3.35 -1.06 2.91
CA GLY A 153 4.79 -0.99 2.61
C GLY A 153 5.45 -2.37 2.44
N GLY A 154 5.20 -3.29 3.38
CA GLY A 154 5.69 -4.67 3.31
C GLY A 154 7.10 -4.84 3.87
N THR A 155 7.95 -5.63 3.19
CA THR A 155 9.26 -6.04 3.71
C THR A 155 10.34 -5.91 2.64
N ASN A 156 11.48 -5.32 3.02
CA ASN A 156 12.71 -5.32 2.24
C ASN A 156 13.43 -6.66 2.42
N PHE A 157 13.03 -7.70 1.68
CA PHE A 157 13.64 -9.03 1.80
C PHE A 157 15.11 -9.04 1.36
N GLN A 158 15.89 -9.94 1.96
CA GLN A 158 17.31 -10.16 1.62
C GLN A 158 18.11 -8.84 1.69
N PHE A 159 18.74 -8.44 0.59
CA PHE A 159 19.58 -7.24 0.48
C PHE A 159 18.93 -6.18 -0.42
N THR A 160 17.59 -6.09 -0.38
CA THR A 160 16.83 -5.09 -1.16
C THR A 160 16.64 -3.77 -0.41
N ASN A 161 17.06 -3.70 0.85
CA ASN A 161 16.98 -2.49 1.64
C ASN A 161 17.95 -1.41 1.10
N GLY A 162 17.51 -0.15 1.16
CA GLY A 162 18.30 0.99 0.76
C GLY A 162 19.11 1.61 1.91
N SER A 163 19.65 2.78 1.66
CA SER A 163 20.22 3.66 2.68
C SER A 163 19.97 5.11 2.31
N ASP A 164 19.81 5.96 3.31
CA ASP A 164 19.81 7.41 3.16
C ASP A 164 21.22 7.96 3.41
N ARG A 165 21.60 8.99 2.65
CA ARG A 165 22.89 9.69 2.75
C ARG A 165 22.77 11.21 2.75
N THR A 166 21.56 11.75 2.91
CA THR A 166 21.31 13.20 2.90
C THR A 166 22.11 13.95 3.97
N LEU A 167 22.21 13.41 5.19
CA LEU A 167 22.99 13.99 6.28
C LEU A 167 24.11 13.06 6.79
N ALA A 168 23.84 11.76 6.86
CA ALA A 168 24.78 10.72 7.24
C ALA A 168 24.34 9.40 6.61
N TYR A 169 25.21 8.38 6.62
CA TYR A 169 24.85 7.05 6.15
C TYR A 169 23.88 6.39 7.15
N HIS A 170 22.63 6.22 6.72
CA HIS A 170 21.58 5.58 7.50
C HIS A 170 21.02 4.37 6.73
N PRO A 171 21.41 3.14 7.10
CA PRO A 171 20.81 1.93 6.55
C PRO A 171 19.30 1.91 6.84
N ILE A 172 18.50 1.68 5.80
CA ILE A 172 17.06 1.42 5.96
C ILE A 172 16.90 -0.01 6.46
N ILE A 173 16.02 -0.22 7.44
CA ILE A 173 15.81 -1.54 8.04
C ILE A 173 15.01 -2.49 7.12
N THR A 174 15.02 -3.78 7.45
CA THR A 174 14.26 -4.82 6.73
C THR A 174 12.75 -4.57 6.74
N PHE A 175 12.23 -4.12 7.89
CA PHE A 175 10.81 -3.83 8.07
C PHE A 175 10.45 -2.57 7.26
N TYR A 176 9.49 -2.70 6.34
CA TYR A 176 8.97 -1.57 5.56
C TYR A 176 7.50 -1.31 5.89
N ASP A 177 7.12 -1.53 7.16
CA ASP A 177 5.76 -1.27 7.67
C ASP A 177 5.29 0.17 7.41
N TYR A 178 6.21 1.13 7.53
CA TYR A 178 5.99 2.56 7.22
C TYR A 178 4.90 3.22 8.09
N ASN A 179 4.48 2.59 9.19
CA ASN A 179 3.28 2.96 9.92
C ASN A 179 2.08 3.14 8.96
N ALA A 180 2.02 2.31 7.91
CA ALA A 180 1.09 2.43 6.81
C ALA A 180 -0.36 2.12 7.22
N ILE A 181 -1.28 2.29 6.27
CA ILE A 181 -2.70 1.98 6.48
C ILE A 181 -2.89 0.46 6.68
N ILE A 182 -2.06 -0.34 6.02
CA ILE A 182 -1.95 -1.79 6.13
C ILE A 182 -0.55 -2.10 6.66
N THR A 183 -0.48 -2.90 7.72
CA THR A 183 0.78 -3.29 8.37
C THR A 183 1.63 -4.15 7.45
N GLU A 184 2.91 -4.34 7.78
CA GLU A 184 3.82 -5.23 7.05
C GLU A 184 3.28 -6.66 6.86
N CYS A 185 2.52 -7.18 7.82
CA CYS A 185 1.92 -8.52 7.75
C CYS A 185 0.65 -8.58 6.87
N GLY A 186 0.20 -7.45 6.33
CA GLY A 186 -1.03 -7.36 5.52
C GLY A 186 -2.30 -7.10 6.34
N ASP A 187 -2.19 -6.88 7.65
CA ASP A 187 -3.34 -6.57 8.49
C ASP A 187 -3.74 -5.09 8.34
N ALA A 188 -5.03 -4.78 8.42
CA ALA A 188 -5.47 -3.39 8.49
C ALA A 188 -5.02 -2.77 9.81
N TYR A 189 -4.26 -1.66 9.76
CA TYR A 189 -3.92 -0.92 10.98
C TYR A 189 -5.23 -0.38 11.59
N PRO A 190 -5.68 -0.85 12.77
CA PRO A 190 -7.06 -0.65 13.20
C PRO A 190 -7.49 0.83 13.29
N THR A 191 -6.65 1.69 13.85
CA THR A 191 -6.96 3.12 14.01
C THR A 191 -6.79 3.89 12.69
N LYS A 192 -5.68 3.69 11.97
CA LYS A 192 -5.35 4.45 10.74
C LYS A 192 -6.28 4.06 9.59
N PHE A 193 -6.51 2.76 9.37
CA PHE A 193 -7.45 2.26 8.36
C PHE A 193 -8.86 2.81 8.58
N LYS A 194 -9.38 2.70 9.81
CA LYS A 194 -10.73 3.18 10.12
C LYS A 194 -10.84 4.69 9.90
N ALA A 195 -9.87 5.47 10.41
CA ALA A 195 -9.89 6.93 10.28
C ALA A 195 -9.89 7.38 8.80
N VAL A 196 -9.02 6.80 7.97
CA VAL A 196 -8.95 7.11 6.53
C VAL A 196 -10.23 6.68 5.81
N ARG A 197 -10.75 5.48 6.10
CA ARG A 197 -12.00 4.98 5.52
C ARG A 197 -13.19 5.91 5.83
N ASP A 198 -13.30 6.34 7.09
CA ASP A 198 -14.37 7.25 7.53
C ASP A 198 -14.29 8.63 6.86
N ILE A 199 -13.08 9.11 6.55
CA ILE A 199 -12.88 10.34 5.76
C ILE A 199 -13.33 10.13 4.31
N ILE A 200 -12.85 9.08 3.64
CA ILE A 200 -13.18 8.80 2.23
C ILE A 200 -14.71 8.65 2.06
N ALA A 201 -15.39 8.05 3.04
CA ALA A 201 -16.85 7.88 3.04
C ALA A 201 -17.65 9.19 2.93
N LYS A 202 -17.04 10.33 3.29
CA LYS A 202 -17.66 11.66 3.18
C LYS A 202 -17.69 12.17 1.75
N TYR A 203 -16.77 11.72 0.90
CA TYR A 203 -16.57 12.23 -0.46
C TYR A 203 -17.04 11.28 -1.54
N LEU A 204 -16.97 9.97 -1.28
CA LEU A 204 -17.30 8.94 -2.25
C LEU A 204 -18.15 7.86 -1.57
N PRO A 205 -19.14 7.29 -2.28
CA PRO A 205 -19.81 6.11 -1.80
C PRO A 205 -18.74 5.02 -1.63
N LEU A 206 -18.56 4.57 -0.39
CA LEU A 206 -17.74 3.40 -0.18
C LEU A 206 -18.44 2.22 -0.86
N PRO A 207 -17.68 1.29 -1.46
CA PRO A 207 -18.24 0.01 -1.81
C PRO A 207 -19.00 -0.51 -0.58
N THR A 208 -20.28 -0.86 -0.75
CA THR A 208 -21.00 -1.67 0.23
C THR A 208 -20.07 -2.84 0.49
N ASN A 209 -19.48 -2.85 1.68
CA ASN A 209 -18.34 -3.66 2.10
C ASN A 209 -18.09 -4.86 1.17
N PRO A 210 -16.96 -4.99 0.44
CA PRO A 210 -16.72 -6.23 -0.32
C PRO A 210 -16.73 -7.47 0.60
N ASN A 211 -16.59 -7.24 1.91
CA ASN A 211 -16.73 -8.24 2.96
C ASN A 211 -18.18 -8.32 3.48
N THR A 212 -19.09 -8.83 2.66
CA THR A 212 -20.35 -9.44 3.14
C THR A 212 -20.18 -10.93 3.44
N GLY A 213 -18.94 -11.43 3.42
CA GLY A 213 -18.63 -12.78 3.85
C GLY A 213 -18.80 -12.93 5.34
N GLU A 214 -19.07 -14.14 5.77
CA GLU A 214 -19.08 -14.50 7.19
C GLU A 214 -17.61 -14.82 7.60
N PRO A 215 -17.16 -14.45 8.80
CA PRO A 215 -15.80 -14.76 9.23
C PRO A 215 -15.63 -16.27 9.38
N LEU A 216 -14.54 -16.84 8.84
CA LEU A 216 -14.14 -18.20 9.17
C LEU A 216 -13.53 -18.21 10.58
N LEU A 217 -14.21 -18.84 11.53
CA LEU A 217 -13.76 -18.95 12.92
C LEU A 217 -13.37 -20.40 13.21
N LEU A 218 -12.18 -20.58 13.78
CA LEU A 218 -11.70 -21.85 14.29
C LEU A 218 -11.34 -21.67 15.75
N SER A 219 -11.95 -22.47 16.63
CA SER A 219 -11.67 -22.36 18.06
C SER A 219 -10.35 -23.00 18.46
N TRP A 220 -9.70 -23.75 17.57
CA TRP A 220 -8.37 -24.31 17.79
C TRP A 220 -7.77 -24.92 16.51
N ILE A 221 -6.52 -24.59 16.19
CA ILE A 221 -5.71 -25.21 15.13
C ILE A 221 -4.31 -25.51 15.66
N GLN A 222 -3.63 -26.53 15.13
CA GLN A 222 -2.20 -26.75 15.37
C GLN A 222 -1.55 -27.51 14.19
N ASP A 223 -0.60 -26.98 13.42
CA ASP A 223 0.19 -25.75 13.66
C ASP A 223 -0.09 -24.65 12.63
N ARG A 224 -0.45 -25.02 11.40
CA ARG A 224 -0.76 -24.08 10.31
C ARG A 224 -1.80 -24.67 9.38
N GLY A 225 -2.65 -23.84 8.78
CA GLY A 225 -3.64 -24.25 7.78
C GLY A 225 -3.70 -23.26 6.62
N VAL A 226 -3.74 -23.73 5.38
CA VAL A 226 -4.06 -22.88 4.21
C VAL A 226 -5.53 -23.02 3.91
N VAL A 227 -6.25 -21.90 3.83
CA VAL A 227 -7.69 -21.86 3.55
C VAL A 227 -7.91 -21.68 2.06
N LEU A 228 -8.71 -22.55 1.46
CA LEU A 228 -9.19 -22.41 0.08
C LEU A 228 -10.71 -22.42 0.08
N LEU A 229 -11.30 -21.60 -0.78
CA LEU A 229 -12.72 -21.61 -1.07
C LEU A 229 -12.89 -21.79 -2.58
N ASP A 230 -13.59 -22.85 -2.99
CA ASP A 230 -13.76 -23.20 -4.40
C ASP A 230 -12.40 -23.23 -5.14
N GLU A 231 -11.42 -23.94 -4.55
CA GLU A 231 -10.04 -24.09 -5.02
C GLU A 231 -9.18 -22.79 -5.02
N MET A 232 -9.74 -21.65 -4.58
CA MET A 232 -9.04 -20.37 -4.52
C MET A 232 -8.49 -20.08 -3.13
N VAL A 233 -7.19 -19.79 -3.02
CA VAL A 233 -6.54 -19.45 -1.75
C VAL A 233 -7.14 -18.18 -1.15
N GLN A 234 -7.61 -18.29 0.09
CA GLN A 234 -8.19 -17.19 0.86
C GLN A 234 -7.20 -16.63 1.88
N GLY A 235 -6.28 -17.45 2.39
CA GLY A 235 -5.22 -17.03 3.30
C GLY A 235 -4.71 -18.18 4.17
N VAL A 236 -4.07 -17.83 5.29
CA VAL A 236 -3.35 -18.79 6.15
C VAL A 236 -3.78 -18.60 7.60
N LEU A 237 -3.93 -19.73 8.29
CA LEU A 237 -4.18 -19.83 9.72
C LEU A 237 -2.89 -20.30 10.40
N GLU A 238 -2.46 -19.66 11.47
CA GLU A 238 -1.28 -20.10 12.24
C GLU A 238 -1.56 -20.18 13.74
N TRP A 239 -1.06 -21.23 14.37
CA TRP A 239 -1.08 -21.39 15.83
C TRP A 239 0.02 -20.53 16.46
N THR A 240 -0.31 -19.78 17.51
CA THR A 240 0.66 -19.00 18.30
C THR A 240 0.50 -19.24 19.80
N GLU A 241 1.58 -19.06 20.57
CA GLU A 241 1.58 -19.23 22.03
C GLU A 241 0.83 -18.11 22.77
N LYS A 242 0.66 -16.94 22.15
CA LYS A 242 0.07 -15.75 22.79
C LYS A 242 -1.45 -15.69 22.69
N ASP A 243 -2.05 -16.41 21.74
CA ASP A 243 -3.49 -16.47 21.59
C ASP A 243 -3.92 -17.77 20.87
N PRO A 244 -4.36 -18.81 21.60
CA PRO A 244 -4.86 -20.03 20.97
C PRO A 244 -6.22 -19.85 20.28
N LEU A 245 -6.82 -18.65 20.33
CA LEU A 245 -8.22 -18.41 19.97
C LEU A 245 -8.46 -17.37 18.88
N THR A 246 -7.42 -16.72 18.31
CA THR A 246 -7.64 -15.67 17.31
C THR A 246 -6.82 -15.91 16.04
N LEU A 247 -7.54 -16.08 14.93
CA LEU A 247 -7.03 -16.06 13.56
C LEU A 247 -6.16 -14.82 13.34
N ILE A 248 -4.92 -15.02 12.91
CA ILE A 248 -4.17 -13.99 12.17
C ILE A 248 -4.70 -14.04 10.74
N ASN A 249 -5.08 -12.89 10.18
CA ASN A 249 -5.87 -12.69 8.95
C ASN A 249 -7.35 -13.11 9.01
N SER A 250 -8.21 -12.12 9.23
CA SER A 250 -9.67 -12.24 9.15
C SER A 250 -10.13 -12.48 7.70
N ASN A 251 -10.19 -13.75 7.29
CA ASN A 251 -10.81 -14.10 6.02
C ASN A 251 -12.32 -14.15 6.19
N PHE A 252 -12.98 -13.04 5.83
CA PHE A 252 -14.41 -13.03 5.56
C PHE A 252 -14.65 -13.83 4.27
N LEU A 253 -15.24 -15.02 4.39
CA LEU A 253 -15.49 -15.90 3.25
C LEU A 253 -16.86 -15.58 2.65
N LYS A 254 -16.89 -15.24 1.37
CA LYS A 254 -18.13 -15.10 0.61
C LYS A 254 -18.49 -16.44 -0.02
N THR A 255 -19.43 -17.15 0.58
CA THR A 255 -19.83 -18.50 0.15
C THR A 255 -21.14 -18.50 -0.64
N ASN A 256 -21.27 -19.42 -1.58
CA ASN A 256 -22.54 -19.80 -2.22
C ASN A 256 -23.04 -21.11 -1.58
N PRO A 257 -24.33 -21.51 -1.77
CA PRO A 257 -24.89 -22.73 -1.17
C PRO A 257 -24.11 -24.03 -1.44
N ASN A 258 -23.28 -24.06 -2.48
CA ASN A 258 -22.48 -25.22 -2.88
C ASN A 258 -20.96 -24.95 -2.83
N SER A 259 -20.52 -23.84 -2.23
CA SER A 259 -19.10 -23.56 -2.14
C SER A 259 -18.38 -24.61 -1.29
N ILE A 260 -17.22 -25.06 -1.75
CA ILE A 260 -16.37 -26.03 -1.10
C ILE A 260 -15.31 -25.28 -0.30
N LEU A 261 -15.28 -25.50 1.01
CA LEU A 261 -14.25 -24.98 1.90
C LEU A 261 -13.21 -26.08 2.14
N ASP A 262 -11.99 -25.87 1.66
CA ASP A 262 -10.85 -26.72 1.95
C ASP A 262 -9.91 -26.03 2.94
N ILE A 263 -9.44 -26.79 3.93
CA ILE A 263 -8.41 -26.33 4.86
C ILE A 263 -7.26 -27.35 4.84
N LEU A 264 -6.19 -26.99 4.15
CA LEU A 264 -4.99 -27.82 4.05
C LEU A 264 -4.15 -27.61 5.31
N MET A 265 -4.18 -28.61 6.20
CA MET A 265 -3.47 -28.55 7.48
C MET A 265 -2.02 -29.04 7.35
N GLU A 266 -1.11 -28.26 7.93
CA GLU A 266 0.30 -28.57 8.08
C GLU A 266 0.62 -28.89 9.55
N ASN A 267 1.18 -30.07 9.78
CA ASN A 267 1.78 -30.46 11.04
C ASN A 267 3.27 -30.05 11.01
N LYS A 268 3.61 -28.96 11.70
CA LYS A 268 4.99 -28.41 11.79
C LYS A 268 5.88 -29.18 12.77
N GLY A 269 5.39 -30.29 13.35
CA GLY A 269 6.15 -31.19 14.20
C GLY A 269 5.64 -31.21 15.65
N ARG A 270 5.53 -32.41 16.23
CA ARG A 270 5.12 -32.55 17.64
C ARG A 270 6.22 -32.04 18.57
N CYS A 271 5.83 -31.32 19.61
CA CYS A 271 6.75 -30.92 20.66
C CYS A 271 7.39 -32.16 21.30
N CYS A 272 8.72 -32.17 21.41
CA CYS A 272 9.52 -33.29 21.93
C CYS A 272 10.02 -33.07 23.36
N SER A 273 9.74 -31.91 23.97
CA SER A 273 10.13 -31.61 25.35
C SER A 273 9.05 -32.04 26.35
N VAL A 274 9.48 -32.63 27.46
CA VAL A 274 8.61 -33.10 28.56
C VAL A 274 8.26 -31.91 29.45
N LEU A 275 7.41 -31.00 28.97
CA LEU A 275 6.87 -29.92 29.80
C LEU A 275 5.60 -30.41 30.51
N PRO A 276 5.48 -30.28 31.85
CA PRO A 276 4.37 -30.87 32.63
C PRO A 276 2.96 -30.40 32.23
N ASN A 277 2.85 -29.27 31.51
CA ASN A 277 1.58 -28.62 31.15
C ASN A 277 1.22 -28.72 29.66
N LEU A 278 2.08 -29.32 28.83
CA LEU A 278 1.72 -29.64 27.45
C LEU A 278 1.19 -31.08 27.45
N GLY A 279 -0.13 -31.25 27.53
CA GLY A 279 -0.76 -32.54 27.27
C GLY A 279 -0.40 -33.11 25.89
N CYS A 280 -1.05 -34.19 25.46
CA CYS A 280 -0.81 -34.77 24.13
C CYS A 280 -0.80 -33.68 23.04
N ASN A 281 0.35 -33.53 22.34
CA ASN A 281 0.56 -32.55 21.28
C ASN A 281 -0.19 -32.98 20.00
N PHE A 282 -1.52 -32.87 20.07
CA PHE A 282 -2.42 -33.09 18.96
C PHE A 282 -2.14 -32.11 17.82
N LYS A 283 -2.43 -32.52 16.59
CA LYS A 283 -2.19 -31.77 15.37
C LYS A 283 -3.48 -31.74 14.54
N GLY A 284 -3.60 -30.77 13.65
CA GLY A 284 -4.81 -30.51 12.88
C GLY A 284 -5.78 -29.58 13.61
N MET A 285 -7.07 -29.79 13.38
CA MET A 285 -8.17 -29.03 14.00
C MET A 285 -8.81 -29.86 15.11
N LYS A 286 -9.10 -29.25 16.28
CA LYS A 286 -9.82 -29.92 17.38
C LYS A 286 -11.30 -29.58 17.42
N SER A 287 -11.71 -28.58 16.64
CA SER A 287 -13.09 -28.13 16.55
C SER A 287 -13.49 -27.98 15.10
N LYS A 288 -14.79 -28.03 14.86
CA LYS A 288 -15.35 -27.74 13.55
C LYS A 288 -15.14 -26.25 13.22
N PRO A 289 -14.80 -25.92 11.96
CA PRO A 289 -14.82 -24.54 11.51
C PRO A 289 -16.23 -23.98 11.62
N ARG A 290 -16.32 -22.68 11.89
CA ARG A 290 -17.58 -21.93 11.86
C ARG A 290 -17.48 -20.84 10.82
N LEU A 291 -18.58 -20.60 10.13
CA LEU A 291 -18.74 -19.47 9.24
C LEU A 291 -19.73 -18.51 9.91
N GLY A 292 -19.21 -17.45 10.53
CA GLY A 292 -19.97 -16.63 11.47
C GLY A 292 -20.37 -17.44 12.71
N LEU A 293 -21.67 -17.43 13.04
CA LEU A 293 -22.21 -18.24 14.14
C LEU A 293 -22.56 -19.68 13.70
N ARG A 294 -22.52 -19.98 12.40
CA ARG A 294 -22.89 -21.30 11.87
C ARG A 294 -21.70 -22.25 11.97
N GLU A 295 -21.87 -23.34 12.71
CA GLU A 295 -20.92 -24.46 12.67
C GLU A 295 -21.03 -25.20 11.34
N LEU A 296 -19.88 -25.48 10.71
CA LEU A 296 -19.80 -26.21 9.46
C LEU A 296 -19.72 -27.73 9.72
N GLY A 297 -20.50 -28.49 8.96
CA GLY A 297 -20.69 -29.94 9.09
C GLY A 297 -22.10 -30.27 9.61
N ASN A 298 -22.86 -31.19 9.04
CA ASN A 298 -22.55 -32.20 8.01
C ASN A 298 -22.80 -31.70 6.59
#